data_AF-A0A7X2KYM5-F1
#
_entry.id   AF-A0A7X2KYM5-F1
#
_cell.length_a   1.000
_cell.length_b   1.000
_cell.length_c   1.000
_cell.angle_alpha   90.00
_cell.angle_beta   90.00
_cell.angle_gamma   90.00
#
_symmetry.space_group_name_H-M   'P 1'
#
loop_
_entity.id
_entity.type
_entity.pdbx_description
1 polymer ?
#
loop_
_entity_poly.entity_id
_entity_poly.type
_entity_poly.pdbx_seq_one_letter_code
_entity_poly.pdbx_strand_id
1 'polypeptide(L)'
;MIHTALTPYQAFDWCRIAAVPIGDNGESLCMLRPAARLRVRPVYAEMGVAGAVDTVWLRASLIEKLHQALAHLPAEYGLEVLDGWRPLAVQAALRESFRANIVAHHPDFTEAQIQAALDDFVADPYRATMPPPHSTGGSVDVTVGQRQ
;
A
#
# COMPACT_ATOMS: atom_id res chain seq x y z
N MET A 1 -15.97 -3.18 -25.91
CA MET A 1 -14.58 -3.66 -26.09
C MET A 1 -14.43 -4.95 -25.33
N ILE A 2 -13.81 -5.97 -25.92
CA ILE A 2 -13.49 -7.23 -25.23
C ILE A 2 -12.05 -7.06 -24.76
N HIS A 3 -11.84 -6.88 -23.46
CA HIS A 3 -10.50 -6.87 -22.90
C HIS A 3 -10.04 -8.32 -22.77
N THR A 4 -8.88 -8.65 -23.35
CA THR A 4 -8.24 -9.94 -23.12
C THR A 4 -8.00 -10.11 -21.63
N ALA A 5 -8.49 -11.19 -21.04
CA ALA A 5 -8.18 -11.51 -19.65
C ALA A 5 -6.65 -11.56 -19.49
N LEU A 6 -6.13 -10.98 -18.40
CA LEU A 6 -4.72 -11.13 -18.06
C LEU A 6 -4.39 -12.62 -18.02
N THR A 7 -3.25 -12.99 -18.59
CA THR A 7 -2.73 -14.36 -18.46
C THR A 7 -2.73 -14.74 -16.99
N PRO A 8 -3.29 -15.90 -16.59
CA PRO A 8 -3.31 -16.32 -15.20
C PRO A 8 -1.91 -16.21 -14.61
N TYR A 9 -1.79 -15.42 -13.55
CA TYR A 9 -0.50 -15.21 -12.91
C TYR A 9 0.00 -16.54 -12.34
N GLN A 10 1.27 -16.88 -12.58
CA GLN A 10 1.87 -18.09 -12.03
C GLN A 10 1.92 -17.95 -10.50
N ALA A 11 1.44 -18.94 -9.76
CA ALA A 11 1.40 -18.86 -8.29
C ALA A 11 2.76 -18.43 -7.73
N PHE A 12 2.76 -17.41 -6.88
CA PHE A 12 3.97 -16.90 -6.26
C PHE A 12 4.59 -17.95 -5.33
N ASP A 13 5.89 -18.18 -5.46
CA ASP A 13 6.66 -18.90 -4.45
C ASP A 13 6.98 -17.94 -3.31
N TRP A 14 6.12 -17.91 -2.29
CA TRP A 14 6.27 -17.04 -1.13
C TRP A 14 7.55 -17.33 -0.34
N CYS A 15 8.03 -18.57 -0.32
CA CYS A 15 9.29 -18.92 0.33
C CYS A 15 10.46 -18.26 -0.40
N ARG A 16 10.46 -18.31 -1.74
CA ARG A 16 11.47 -17.63 -2.56
C ARG A 16 11.42 -16.11 -2.40
N ILE A 17 10.23 -15.50 -2.34
CA ILE A 17 10.08 -14.05 -2.14
C ILE A 17 10.56 -13.64 -0.75
N ALA A 18 10.17 -14.36 0.30
CA ALA A 18 10.59 -14.09 1.67
C ALA A 18 12.11 -14.26 1.88
N ALA A 19 12.77 -15.06 1.04
CA ALA A 19 14.22 -15.23 1.07
C ALA A 19 15.00 -14.07 0.43
N VAL A 20 14.34 -13.15 -0.29
CA VAL A 20 15.00 -11.97 -0.87
C VAL A 20 15.44 -11.05 0.27
N PRO A 21 16.75 -10.76 0.42
CA PRO A 21 17.22 -9.86 1.47
C PRO A 21 16.60 -8.47 1.33
N ILE A 22 16.10 -7.94 2.44
CA ILE A 22 15.54 -6.59 2.47
C ILE A 22 16.68 -5.61 2.74
N GLY A 23 16.86 -4.68 1.82
CA GLY A 23 17.87 -3.62 1.92
C GLY A 23 17.43 -2.40 1.12
N ASP A 24 18.01 -1.24 1.46
CA ASP A 24 17.82 -0.05 0.66
C ASP A 24 18.46 -0.24 -0.72
N ASN A 25 17.70 0.05 -1.77
CA ASN A 25 18.17 -0.05 -3.15
C ASN A 25 18.82 1.26 -3.66
N GLY A 26 18.88 2.29 -2.80
CA GLY A 26 19.50 3.59 -3.10
C GLY A 26 18.68 4.49 -4.04
N GLU A 27 17.48 4.05 -4.42
CA GLU A 27 16.63 4.77 -5.34
C GLU A 27 16.00 6.01 -4.69
N SER A 28 15.89 7.12 -5.42
CA SER A 28 15.30 8.33 -4.84
C SER A 28 13.83 8.14 -4.47
N LEU A 29 13.47 8.68 -3.30
CA LEU A 29 12.09 8.85 -2.89
C LEU A 29 11.55 10.16 -3.48
N CYS A 30 10.57 10.06 -4.38
CA CYS A 30 10.05 11.16 -5.17
C CYS A 30 8.59 11.42 -4.84
N MET A 31 8.20 12.70 -4.77
CA MET A 31 6.79 13.06 -4.61
C MET A 31 6.03 12.73 -5.90
N LEU A 32 4.93 12.00 -5.75
CA LEU A 32 4.01 11.73 -6.85
C LEU A 32 3.19 12.98 -7.15
N ARG A 33 3.17 13.39 -8.43
CA ARG A 33 2.34 14.48 -8.90
C ARG A 33 1.09 13.94 -9.59
N PRO A 34 -0.09 14.58 -9.41
CA PRO A 34 -1.28 14.26 -10.20
C PRO A 34 -1.00 14.41 -11.71
N ALA A 35 -1.68 13.60 -12.51
CA ALA A 35 -1.58 13.61 -13.96
C ALA A 35 -2.91 13.24 -14.61
N ALA A 36 -3.00 13.29 -15.93
CA ALA A 36 -4.20 12.84 -16.64
C ALA A 36 -4.52 11.38 -16.27
N ARG A 37 -5.77 11.13 -15.81
CA ARG A 37 -6.24 9.82 -15.34
C ARG A 37 -5.52 9.28 -14.08
N LEU A 38 -4.72 10.11 -13.40
CA LEU A 38 -4.03 9.76 -12.16
C LEU A 38 -4.32 10.82 -11.08
N ARG A 39 -5.19 10.47 -10.13
CA ARG A 39 -5.47 11.29 -8.96
C ARG A 39 -4.58 10.86 -7.79
N VAL A 40 -4.25 11.82 -6.94
CA VAL A 40 -3.48 11.59 -5.72
C VAL A 40 -4.30 12.15 -4.56
N ARG A 41 -4.66 11.29 -3.62
CA ARG A 41 -5.44 11.63 -2.43
C ARG A 41 -4.79 10.97 -1.22
N PRO A 42 -4.00 11.69 -0.42
CA PRO A 42 -3.33 11.14 0.77
C PRO A 42 -4.37 10.87 1.87
N VAL A 43 -5.07 9.74 1.78
CA VAL A 43 -6.32 9.52 2.55
C VAL A 43 -6.11 9.57 4.06
N TYR A 44 -4.97 9.11 4.55
CA TYR A 44 -4.70 9.13 6.00
C TYR A 44 -4.46 10.54 6.54
N ALA A 45 -3.93 11.44 5.71
CA ALA A 45 -3.86 12.86 6.07
C ALA A 45 -5.26 13.51 6.03
N GLU A 46 -6.07 13.20 5.02
CA GLU A 46 -7.47 13.66 4.93
C GLU A 46 -8.31 13.17 6.13
N MET A 47 -8.04 11.95 6.62
CA MET A 47 -8.69 11.36 7.80
C MET A 47 -8.14 11.89 9.14
N GLY A 48 -7.12 12.75 9.12
CA GLY A 48 -6.52 13.32 10.33
C GLY A 48 -5.71 12.33 11.16
N VAL A 49 -5.18 11.27 10.54
CA VAL A 49 -4.29 10.32 11.24
C VAL A 49 -3.04 11.07 11.71
N ALA A 50 -2.71 10.96 13.00
CA ALA A 50 -1.58 11.66 13.58
C ALA A 50 -0.26 11.29 12.88
N GLY A 51 0.48 12.31 12.44
CA GLY A 51 1.76 12.15 11.74
C GLY A 51 1.64 11.73 10.28
N ALA A 52 0.43 11.61 9.73
CA ALA A 52 0.23 11.39 8.30
C ALA A 52 0.73 12.58 7.47
N VAL A 53 1.27 12.27 6.29
CA VAL A 53 1.85 13.25 5.38
C VAL A 53 0.82 13.57 4.30
N ASP A 54 0.66 14.85 3.99
CA ASP A 54 -0.29 15.39 3.00
C ASP A 54 0.20 15.28 1.55
N THR A 55 1.27 14.54 1.33
CA THR A 55 1.90 14.31 0.04
C THR A 55 2.24 12.83 -0.08
N VAL A 56 2.03 12.25 -1.27
CA VAL A 56 2.38 10.86 -1.54
C VAL A 56 3.79 10.80 -2.12
N TRP A 57 4.64 10.00 -1.48
CA TRP A 57 6.03 9.80 -1.89
C TRP A 57 6.26 8.33 -2.26
N LEU A 58 6.94 8.08 -3.38
CA LEU A 58 7.19 6.75 -3.91
C LEU A 58 8.61 6.65 -4.44
N ARG A 59 9.16 5.44 -4.49
CA ARG A 59 10.40 5.17 -5.23
C ARG A 59 10.21 5.47 -6.72
N ALA A 60 11.20 6.06 -7.38
CA ALA A 60 11.09 6.55 -8.76
C ALA A 60 10.54 5.52 -9.78
N SER A 61 11.07 4.31 -9.80
CA SER A 61 10.66 3.16 -10.58
C SER A 61 9.24 2.68 -10.26
N LEU A 62 8.72 2.92 -9.06
CA LEU A 62 7.32 2.64 -8.73
C LEU A 62 6.39 3.67 -9.39
N ILE A 63 6.82 4.94 -9.47
CA ILE A 63 6.10 5.98 -10.24
C ILE A 63 6.05 5.59 -11.72
N GLU A 64 7.16 5.11 -12.29
CA GLU A 64 7.21 4.62 -13.67
C GLU A 64 6.24 3.44 -13.89
N LYS A 65 6.23 2.46 -12.99
CA LYS A 65 5.31 1.31 -13.04
C LYS A 65 3.85 1.73 -12.92
N LEU A 66 3.53 2.75 -12.11
CA LEU A 66 2.18 3.31 -12.04
C LEU A 66 1.73 3.91 -13.38
N HIS A 67 2.61 4.66 -14.05
CA HIS A 67 2.31 5.19 -15.38
C HIS A 67 2.16 4.08 -16.43
N GLN A 68 2.96 3.01 -16.34
CA GLN A 68 2.78 1.83 -17.19
C GLN A 68 1.44 1.15 -16.94
N ALA A 69 1.04 0.94 -15.68
CA ALA A 69 -0.26 0.38 -15.34
C ALA A 69 -1.42 1.23 -15.89
N LEU A 70 -1.31 2.56 -15.77
CA LEU A 70 -2.30 3.49 -16.30
C LEU A 70 -2.41 3.46 -17.84
N ALA A 71 -1.29 3.24 -18.53
CA ALA A 71 -1.26 3.10 -19.99
C ALA A 71 -1.97 1.82 -20.48
N HIS A 72 -1.95 0.75 -19.67
CA HIS A 72 -2.66 -0.50 -19.97
C HIS A 72 -4.13 -0.49 -19.55
N LEU A 73 -4.51 0.43 -18.68
CA LEU A 73 -5.88 0.58 -18.22
C LEU A 73 -6.77 1.15 -19.34
N PRO A 74 -8.02 0.66 -19.55
CA PRO A 74 -8.91 1.20 -20.57
C PRO A 74 -9.15 2.70 -20.38
N ALA A 75 -9.36 3.42 -21.50
CA ALA A 75 -9.35 4.88 -21.53
C ALA A 75 -10.44 5.51 -20.64
N GLU A 76 -11.51 4.76 -20.34
CA GLU A 76 -12.65 5.14 -19.50
C GLU A 76 -12.34 5.05 -18.00
N TYR A 77 -11.18 4.51 -17.63
CA TYR A 77 -10.76 4.40 -16.24
C TYR A 77 -9.48 5.18 -15.96
N GLY A 78 -9.28 5.49 -14.68
CA GLY A 78 -8.06 6.05 -14.13
C GLY A 78 -7.71 5.39 -12.80
N LEU A 79 -6.56 5.79 -12.26
CA LEU A 79 -6.08 5.38 -10.95
C LEU A 79 -6.24 6.54 -9.96
N GLU A 80 -6.61 6.20 -8.74
CA GLU A 80 -6.53 7.09 -7.59
C GLU A 80 -5.56 6.47 -6.58
N VAL A 81 -4.47 7.19 -6.31
CA VAL A 81 -3.44 6.81 -5.35
C VAL A 81 -3.83 7.32 -3.98
N LEU A 82 -3.94 6.39 -3.02
CA LEU A 82 -4.47 6.63 -1.69
C LEU A 82 -3.35 6.80 -0.64
N ASP A 83 -2.28 6.02 -0.78
CA ASP A 83 -1.14 6.07 0.12
C ASP A 83 0.14 5.62 -0.59
N GLY A 84 1.28 6.00 -0.04
CA GLY A 84 2.61 5.62 -0.52
C GLY A 84 3.55 5.45 0.66
N TRP A 85 4.68 6.16 0.65
CA TRP A 85 5.54 6.20 1.81
C TRP A 85 4.86 6.84 3.00
N ARG A 86 4.99 6.19 4.18
CA ARG A 86 4.50 6.74 5.45
C ARG A 86 5.49 6.50 6.60
N PRO A 87 5.55 7.42 7.58
CA PRO A 87 6.30 7.22 8.81
C PRO A 87 5.84 5.98 9.59
N LEU A 88 6.75 5.36 10.34
CA LEU A 88 6.42 4.22 11.22
C LEU A 88 5.33 4.56 12.25
N ALA A 89 5.27 5.81 12.73
CA ALA A 89 4.22 6.27 13.64
C ALA A 89 2.82 6.15 13.01
N VAL A 90 2.70 6.44 11.71
CA VAL A 90 1.43 6.29 10.96
C VAL A 90 1.08 4.82 10.82
N GLN A 91 2.06 3.96 10.46
CA GLN A 91 1.85 2.51 10.43
C GLN A 91 1.34 1.97 11.78
N ALA A 92 1.93 2.42 12.88
CA ALA A 92 1.51 2.02 14.23
C ALA A 92 0.10 2.50 14.58
N ALA A 93 -0.23 3.75 14.26
CA ALA A 93 -1.58 4.29 14.47
C ALA A 93 -2.63 3.50 13.68
N LEU A 94 -2.32 3.12 12.44
CA LEU A 94 -3.20 2.29 11.62
C LEU A 94 -3.35 0.88 12.21
N ARG A 95 -2.26 0.25 12.64
CA ARG A 95 -2.34 -1.08 13.26
C ARG A 95 -3.20 -1.06 14.52
N GLU A 96 -3.08 -0.03 15.35
CA GLU A 96 -3.93 0.12 16.55
C GLU A 96 -5.40 0.34 16.19
N SER A 97 -5.70 1.16 15.18
CA SER A 97 -7.07 1.36 14.70
C SER A 97 -7.71 0.05 14.21
N PHE A 98 -6.96 -0.75 13.44
CA PHE A 98 -7.40 -2.08 13.02
C PHE A 98 -7.59 -3.03 14.20
N ARG A 99 -6.69 -2.98 15.21
CA ARG A 99 -6.80 -3.80 16.42
C ARG A 99 -8.09 -3.51 17.17
N ALA A 100 -8.39 -2.23 17.38
CA ALA A 100 -9.63 -1.80 18.02
C ALA A 100 -10.86 -2.30 17.25
N ASN A 101 -10.82 -2.26 15.92
CA ASN A 101 -11.89 -2.79 15.07
C ASN A 101 -12.07 -4.31 15.21
N ILE A 102 -10.98 -5.07 15.19
CA ILE A 102 -11.00 -6.53 15.34
C ILE A 102 -11.55 -6.92 16.71
N VAL A 103 -11.08 -6.29 17.79
CA VAL A 103 -11.56 -6.55 19.15
C VAL A 103 -13.06 -6.24 19.29
N ALA A 104 -13.52 -5.15 18.67
CA ALA A 104 -14.94 -4.78 18.71
C ALA A 104 -15.84 -5.79 17.96
N HIS A 105 -15.39 -6.35 16.83
CA HIS A 105 -16.17 -7.30 16.04
C HIS A 105 -16.00 -8.76 16.48
N HIS A 106 -14.91 -9.07 17.19
CA HIS A 106 -14.55 -10.41 17.64
C HIS A 106 -14.11 -10.40 19.11
N PRO A 107 -15.02 -10.08 20.06
CA PRO A 107 -14.67 -9.96 21.48
C PRO A 107 -14.18 -11.27 22.11
N ASP A 108 -14.53 -12.41 21.51
CA ASP A 108 -14.14 -13.75 21.97
C ASP A 108 -12.74 -14.19 21.49
N PHE A 109 -12.09 -13.40 20.62
CA PHE A 109 -10.75 -13.73 20.15
C PHE A 109 -9.72 -13.63 21.27
N THR A 110 -8.86 -14.64 21.33
CA THR A 110 -7.62 -14.58 22.12
C THR A 110 -6.64 -13.58 21.51
N GLU A 111 -5.66 -13.12 22.28
CA GLU A 111 -4.62 -12.22 21.77
C GLU A 111 -3.88 -12.81 20.57
N ALA A 112 -3.63 -14.13 20.55
CA ALA A 112 -2.99 -14.79 19.42
C ALA A 112 -3.84 -14.71 18.14
N GLN A 113 -5.17 -14.85 18.25
CA GLN A 113 -6.09 -14.70 17.13
C GLN A 113 -6.18 -13.25 16.65
N ILE A 114 -6.16 -12.28 17.57
CA ILE A 114 -6.12 -10.85 17.23
C ILE A 114 -4.84 -10.53 16.45
N GLN A 115 -3.68 -11.00 16.92
CA GLN A 115 -2.40 -10.77 16.23
C GLN A 115 -2.35 -11.42 14.85
N ALA A 116 -2.85 -12.66 14.72
CA ALA A 116 -2.96 -13.33 13.43
C ALA A 116 -3.85 -12.55 12.45
N ALA A 117 -5.04 -12.12 12.90
CA ALA A 117 -5.94 -11.31 12.08
C ALA A 117 -5.34 -9.95 11.71
N LEU A 118 -4.60 -9.30 12.61
CA LEU A 118 -3.90 -8.06 12.29
C LEU A 118 -2.87 -8.24 11.18
N ASP A 119 -2.10 -9.33 11.24
CA ASP A 119 -1.04 -9.61 10.27
C ASP A 119 -1.59 -9.87 8.85
N ASP A 120 -2.86 -10.25 8.72
CA ASP A 120 -3.53 -10.40 7.42
C ASP A 120 -3.84 -9.04 6.75
N PHE A 121 -3.97 -7.96 7.51
CA PHE A 121 -4.43 -6.65 6.98
C PHE A 121 -3.43 -5.51 7.12
N VAL A 122 -2.60 -5.51 8.16
CA VAL A 122 -1.73 -4.38 8.48
C VAL A 122 -0.41 -4.85 9.05
N ALA A 123 0.69 -4.59 8.34
CA ALA A 123 2.02 -5.00 8.77
C ALA A 123 2.38 -4.47 10.17
N ASP A 124 3.02 -5.33 10.96
CA ASP A 124 3.59 -4.98 12.27
C ASP A 124 4.75 -3.97 12.10
N PRO A 125 4.64 -2.74 12.63
CA PRO A 125 5.67 -1.72 12.51
C PRO A 125 6.98 -2.06 13.25
N TYR A 126 6.97 -3.02 14.18
CA TYR A 126 8.11 -3.36 15.02
C TYR A 126 8.77 -4.70 14.67
N ARG A 127 8.32 -5.34 13.60
CA ARG A 127 8.92 -6.60 13.13
C ARG A 127 10.35 -6.37 12.63
N ALA A 128 11.32 -6.84 13.40
CA ALA A 128 12.75 -6.57 13.15
C ALA A 128 13.25 -7.06 11.78
N THR A 129 12.71 -8.17 11.28
CA THR A 129 13.17 -8.82 10.05
C THR A 129 12.46 -8.32 8.78
N MET A 130 11.38 -7.54 8.93
CA MET A 130 10.56 -7.12 7.80
C MET A 130 9.98 -5.73 8.07
N PRO A 131 10.59 -4.66 7.54
CA PRO A 131 10.01 -3.34 7.65
C PRO A 131 8.64 -3.29 6.95
N PRO A 132 7.69 -2.50 7.44
CA PRO A 132 6.43 -2.27 6.74
C PRO A 132 6.70 -1.80 5.31
N PRO A 133 6.09 -2.42 4.28
CA PRO A 133 6.37 -2.07 2.89
C PRO A 133 6.25 -0.56 2.59
N HIS A 134 5.25 0.11 3.15
CA HIS A 134 5.04 1.55 2.96
C HIS A 134 6.20 2.37 3.53
N SER A 135 6.82 1.95 4.64
CA SER A 135 7.96 2.67 5.21
C SER A 135 9.20 2.68 4.32
N THR A 136 9.26 1.80 3.31
CA THR A 136 10.37 1.74 2.32
C THR A 136 10.15 2.63 1.09
N GLY A 137 8.92 3.12 0.87
CA GLY A 137 8.49 3.80 -0.35
C GLY A 137 8.29 2.87 -1.57
N GLY A 138 8.47 1.56 -1.39
CA GLY A 138 8.33 0.54 -2.44
C GLY A 138 6.93 -0.05 -2.58
N SER A 139 5.92 0.53 -1.92
CA SER A 139 4.51 0.12 -2.03
C SER A 139 3.61 1.34 -2.22
N VAL A 140 2.46 1.10 -2.83
CA VAL A 140 1.47 2.11 -3.16
C VAL A 140 0.08 1.51 -3.04
N ASP A 141 -0.83 2.22 -2.36
CA ASP A 141 -2.24 1.86 -2.32
C ASP A 141 -2.96 2.59 -3.45
N VAL A 142 -3.65 1.83 -4.30
CA VAL A 142 -4.40 2.38 -5.44
C VAL A 142 -5.81 1.82 -5.47
N THR A 143 -6.73 2.64 -5.98
CA THR A 143 -8.04 2.21 -6.43
C THR A 143 -8.27 2.60 -7.89
N VAL A 144 -9.21 1.92 -8.55
CA VAL A 144 -9.59 2.19 -9.94
C VAL A 144 -10.93 2.92 -9.93
N GLY A 145 -11.04 3.99 -10.71
CA GLY A 145 -12.27 4.76 -10.86
C GLY A 145 -12.56 5.10 -12.32
N GLN A 146 -13.78 5.56 -12.59
CA GLN A 146 -14.13 6.16 -13.88
C GLN A 146 -13.21 7.35 -14.18
N ARG A 147 -12.95 7.58 -15.47
CA ARG A 147 -12.19 8.71 -15.99
C ARG A 147 -12.83 10.00 -15.46
N GLN A 148 -12.06 10.77 -14.70
CA GLN A 148 -12.34 12.17 -14.42
C GLN A 148 -11.31 13.00 -15.18
#